data_AF-A0AAJ6DBU6-F1
#
_entry.id   AF-A0AAJ6DBU6-F1
#
_cell.length_a   1.000
_cell.length_b   1.000
_cell.length_c   1.000
_cell.angle_alpha   90.00
_cell.angle_beta   90.00
_cell.angle_gamma   90.00
#
_symmetry.space_group_name_H-M   'P 1'
#
loop_
_entity.id
_entity.type
_entity.pdbx_description
1 polymer ?
#
loop_
_entity_poly.entity_id
_entity_poly.type
_entity_poly.pdbx_seq_one_letter_code
_entity_poly.pdbx_strand_id
1 'polypeptide(L)'
;MNHWQKTRHGITVVAGTAVLALTLSACGGENGPDDQAEDNGAFETVEIEHALGTAIIEDKPERVVTLGQGSTETAIALGVTPVGIEEYPWGADDTGYLPWIHEAVEEVGDELPEQFTGGTELDIEAIVDLEPDVILAP
;
A
#
# COMPACT_ATOMS: atom_id res chain seq x y z
N MET A 1 8.34 34.62 42.77
CA MET A 1 7.89 33.94 44.00
C MET A 1 7.07 32.74 43.56
N ASN A 2 7.66 31.54 43.47
CA ASN A 2 7.70 30.49 44.52
C ASN A 2 6.27 30.22 45.00
N HIS A 3 5.73 29.00 44.97
CA HIS A 3 6.12 27.94 45.90
C HIS A 3 6.09 26.54 45.27
N TRP A 4 7.19 25.83 45.49
CA TRP A 4 7.48 24.45 45.13
C TRP A 4 7.47 23.65 46.43
N GLN A 5 6.59 22.65 46.60
CA GLN A 5 6.69 21.60 47.62
C GLN A 5 6.04 20.33 47.04
N LYS A 6 6.76 19.27 46.65
CA LYS A 6 7.58 18.29 47.40
C LYS A 6 6.82 17.56 48.51
N THR A 7 6.55 16.27 48.27
CA THR A 7 6.93 15.09 49.11
C THR A 7 6.59 13.82 48.30
N ARG A 8 7.49 12.91 47.89
CA ARG A 8 8.61 12.17 48.50
C ARG A 8 8.20 10.84 49.19
N HIS A 9 8.62 9.75 48.52
CA HIS A 9 9.10 8.43 48.99
C HIS A 9 8.15 7.26 49.26
N GLY A 10 8.47 6.16 48.58
CA GLY A 10 8.28 4.79 49.03
C GLY A 10 9.16 3.86 48.21
N ILE A 11 10.45 3.75 48.58
CA ILE A 11 11.42 2.78 48.05
C ILE A 11 11.04 1.40 48.59
N THR A 12 10.90 0.41 47.71
CA THR A 12 11.21 -0.98 48.05
C THR A 12 11.91 -1.65 46.86
N VAL A 13 13.23 -1.75 46.98
CA VAL A 13 14.08 -2.63 46.17
C VAL A 13 13.87 -4.06 46.65
N VAL A 14 13.54 -4.98 45.76
CA VAL A 14 13.76 -6.42 45.96
C VAL A 14 14.67 -6.91 44.84
N ALA A 15 15.91 -7.17 45.22
CA ALA A 15 16.92 -7.83 44.41
C ALA A 15 16.58 -9.31 44.27
N GLY A 16 16.68 -9.85 43.05
CA GLY A 16 16.50 -11.26 42.77
C GLY A 16 17.28 -11.65 41.52
N THR A 17 18.57 -11.93 41.69
CA THR A 17 19.50 -12.43 40.68
C THR A 17 19.11 -13.85 40.26
N ALA A 18 18.84 -14.07 38.98
CA ALA A 18 18.83 -15.42 38.39
C ALA A 18 19.52 -15.36 37.03
N VAL A 19 20.84 -15.54 37.06
CA VAL A 19 21.66 -15.82 35.88
C VAL A 19 21.37 -17.27 35.49
N LEU A 20 20.54 -17.48 34.48
CA LEU A 20 20.36 -18.77 33.83
C LEU A 20 21.41 -18.90 32.72
N ALA A 21 22.57 -19.41 33.09
CA ALA A 21 23.53 -19.96 32.14
C ALA A 21 22.98 -21.29 31.60
N LEU A 22 22.40 -21.26 30.41
CA LEU A 22 22.09 -22.46 29.63
C LEU A 22 23.20 -22.64 28.58
N THR A 23 24.19 -23.45 28.93
CA THR A 23 25.09 -24.08 27.95
C THR A 23 24.57 -25.49 27.66
N LEU A 24 23.89 -25.70 26.53
CA LEU A 24 23.83 -27.01 25.88
C LEU A 24 23.98 -26.85 24.36
N SER A 25 24.84 -27.72 23.84
CA SER A 25 25.36 -27.82 22.48
C SER A 25 24.51 -28.77 21.62
N ALA A 26 24.78 -28.78 20.30
CA ALA A 26 24.38 -29.74 19.26
C ALA A 26 22.96 -29.54 18.66
N CYS A 27 22.71 -29.53 17.35
CA CYS A 27 23.39 -30.01 16.12
C CYS A 27 23.20 -28.93 15.02
N GLY A 28 24.14 -28.66 14.13
CA GLY A 28 24.49 -29.58 13.03
C GLY A 28 23.44 -29.48 11.91
N GLY A 29 23.41 -28.34 11.21
CA GLY A 29 22.74 -28.16 9.93
C GLY A 29 23.75 -27.48 9.02
N GLU A 30 24.12 -28.20 7.95
CA GLU A 30 25.16 -27.85 6.99
C GLU A 30 25.03 -26.39 6.54
N ASN A 31 26.11 -25.61 6.71
CA ASN A 31 26.30 -24.38 5.94
C ASN A 31 26.51 -24.82 4.48
N GLY A 32 25.41 -25.09 3.78
CA GLY A 32 25.37 -24.98 2.33
C GLY A 32 25.73 -23.55 1.95
N PRO A 33 26.35 -23.32 0.78
CA PRO A 33 26.61 -21.97 0.32
C PRO A 33 25.32 -21.17 0.46
N ASP A 34 25.48 -19.99 1.06
CA ASP A 34 24.55 -18.87 1.03
C ASP A 34 24.37 -18.49 -0.46
N ASP A 35 23.67 -19.35 -1.21
CA ASP A 35 23.04 -18.97 -2.46
C ASP A 35 21.87 -18.07 -2.03
N GLN A 36 22.21 -16.84 -1.65
CA GLN A 36 21.39 -15.70 -2.02
C GLN A 36 21.29 -15.77 -3.53
N ALA A 37 20.30 -16.53 -3.99
CA ALA A 37 19.70 -16.28 -5.27
C ALA A 37 19.33 -14.80 -5.24
N GLU A 38 20.09 -14.00 -5.97
CA GLU A 38 19.61 -12.72 -6.43
C GLU A 38 18.31 -13.06 -7.17
N ASP A 39 17.19 -12.83 -6.49
CA ASP A 39 15.90 -12.83 -7.13
C ASP A 39 15.99 -11.77 -8.21
N ASN A 40 16.17 -12.22 -9.45
CA ASN A 40 16.17 -11.36 -10.61
C ASN A 40 14.73 -10.90 -10.94
N GLY A 41 13.82 -10.99 -9.95
CA GLY A 41 12.61 -10.18 -9.81
C GLY A 41 11.69 -10.28 -11.00
N ALA A 42 11.60 -11.47 -11.62
CA ALA A 42 10.65 -11.69 -12.68
C ALA A 42 9.26 -11.63 -12.06
N PHE A 43 8.39 -10.80 -12.63
CA PHE A 43 6.99 -10.77 -12.23
C PHE A 43 6.38 -12.16 -12.47
N GLU A 44 5.71 -12.69 -11.45
CA GLU A 44 4.97 -13.95 -11.56
C GLU A 44 3.55 -13.66 -12.02
N THR A 45 3.02 -14.50 -12.91
CA THR A 45 1.64 -14.40 -13.36
C THR A 45 0.69 -14.46 -12.16
N VAL A 46 -0.24 -13.51 -12.09
CA VAL A 46 -1.25 -13.42 -11.02
C VAL A 46 -2.62 -13.78 -11.59
N GLU A 47 -3.29 -14.75 -10.99
CA GLU A 47 -4.68 -15.08 -11.28
C GLU A 47 -5.59 -14.54 -10.17
N ILE A 48 -6.62 -13.79 -10.55
CA ILE A 48 -7.60 -13.21 -9.62
C ILE A 48 -8.98 -13.78 -9.94
N GLU A 49 -9.57 -14.51 -8.98
CA GLU A 49 -10.95 -14.97 -9.06
C GLU A 49 -11.91 -13.85 -8.62
N HIS A 50 -12.97 -13.62 -9.41
CA HIS A 50 -14.01 -12.64 -9.12
C HIS A 50 -15.38 -13.10 -9.64
N ALA A 51 -16.43 -12.34 -9.37
CA ALA A 51 -17.81 -12.72 -9.68
C ALA A 51 -18.09 -12.97 -11.19
N LEU A 52 -17.21 -12.49 -12.08
CA LEU A 52 -17.35 -12.63 -13.54
C LEU A 52 -16.42 -13.69 -14.14
N GLY A 53 -15.61 -14.38 -13.32
CA GLY A 53 -14.66 -15.40 -13.77
C GLY A 53 -13.28 -15.22 -13.16
N THR A 54 -12.25 -15.36 -13.98
CA THR A 54 -10.85 -15.23 -13.59
C THR A 54 -10.15 -14.24 -14.50
N ALA A 55 -9.48 -13.25 -13.93
CA ALA A 55 -8.55 -12.37 -14.62
C ALA A 55 -7.13 -12.91 -14.46
N ILE A 56 -6.34 -12.89 -15.54
CA ILE A 56 -4.95 -13.32 -15.55
C ILE A 56 -4.09 -12.11 -15.89
N ILE A 57 -3.14 -11.79 -15.03
CA ILE A 57 -2.18 -10.70 -15.20
C ILE A 57 -0.82 -11.36 -15.44
N GLU A 58 -0.36 -11.33 -16.69
CA GLU A 58 0.86 -12.05 -17.12
C GLU A 58 2.14 -11.27 -16.80
N ASP A 59 2.06 -9.94 -16.83
CA ASP A 59 3.17 -9.01 -16.64
C ASP A 59 2.84 -7.96 -15.58
N LYS A 60 3.88 -7.34 -15.00
CA LYS A 60 3.69 -6.29 -13.99
C LYS A 60 2.93 -5.11 -14.62
N PRO A 61 1.81 -4.66 -14.04
CA PRO A 61 1.06 -3.52 -14.56
C PRO A 61 1.88 -2.23 -14.50
N GLU A 62 1.83 -1.45 -15.58
CA GLU A 62 2.42 -0.12 -15.70
C GLU A 62 1.34 0.96 -15.83
N ARG A 63 0.16 0.63 -16.35
CA ARG A 63 -0.93 1.57 -16.64
C ARG A 63 -2.24 1.12 -15.99
N VAL A 64 -2.38 1.48 -14.72
CA VAL A 64 -3.56 1.11 -13.91
C VAL A 64 -4.65 2.16 -14.04
N VAL A 65 -5.87 1.72 -14.36
CA VAL A 65 -7.10 2.52 -14.19
C VAL A 65 -7.88 1.97 -13.00
N THR A 66 -8.53 2.84 -12.23
CA THR A 66 -9.33 2.43 -11.07
C THR A 66 -10.78 2.86 -11.20
N LEU A 67 -11.69 1.93 -10.95
CA LEU A 67 -13.14 2.12 -10.92
C LEU A 67 -13.68 1.77 -9.53
N GLY A 68 -14.77 2.41 -9.15
CA GLY A 68 -15.42 2.18 -7.87
C GLY A 68 -14.69 2.83 -6.70
N GLN A 69 -15.48 3.09 -5.65
CA GLN A 69 -15.03 3.85 -4.50
C GLN A 69 -14.00 3.06 -3.69
N GLY A 70 -12.85 3.68 -3.40
CA GLY A 70 -11.77 3.07 -2.61
C GLY A 70 -10.67 2.40 -3.44
N SER A 71 -10.90 2.14 -4.73
CA SER A 71 -9.91 1.51 -5.60
C SER A 71 -8.71 2.42 -5.83
N THR A 72 -8.94 3.72 -6.07
CA THR A 72 -7.88 4.72 -6.25
C THR A 72 -7.02 4.84 -4.99
N GLU A 73 -7.64 4.99 -3.82
CA GLU A 73 -6.94 5.08 -2.55
C GLU A 73 -6.11 3.83 -2.27
N THR A 74 -6.65 2.65 -2.61
CA THR A 74 -5.94 1.38 -2.43
C THR A 74 -4.71 1.30 -3.31
N ALA A 75 -4.81 1.68 -4.59
CA ALA A 75 -3.68 1.71 -5.51
C ALA A 75 -2.57 2.66 -5.00
N ILE A 76 -2.94 3.89 -4.63
CA ILE A 76 -2.01 4.90 -4.12
C ILE A 76 -1.36 4.44 -2.82
N ALA A 77 -2.13 3.84 -1.90
CA ALA A 77 -1.59 3.30 -0.64
C ALA A 77 -0.56 2.17 -0.86
N LEU A 78 -0.62 1.48 -2.00
CA LEU A 78 0.35 0.46 -2.42
C LEU A 78 1.50 1.05 -3.27
N GLY A 79 1.55 2.38 -3.43
CA GLY A 79 2.59 3.08 -4.17
C GLY A 79 2.38 3.08 -5.69
N VAL A 80 1.14 2.91 -6.15
CA VAL A 80 0.78 2.99 -7.57
C VAL A 80 -0.13 4.19 -7.78
N THR A 81 0.36 5.19 -8.50
CA THR A 81 -0.47 6.29 -9.01
C THR A 81 -1.17 5.83 -10.30
N PRO A 82 -2.52 5.75 -10.34
CA PRO A 82 -3.24 5.36 -11.55
C PRO A 82 -3.00 6.34 -12.70
N VAL A 83 -3.18 5.89 -13.95
CA VAL A 83 -3.22 6.79 -15.11
C VAL A 83 -4.59 7.43 -15.29
N GLY A 84 -5.65 6.82 -14.74
CA GLY A 84 -6.98 7.42 -14.71
C GLY A 84 -7.87 6.87 -13.61
N ILE A 85 -8.81 7.71 -13.17
CA ILE A 85 -9.71 7.47 -12.05
C ILE A 85 -11.13 7.95 -12.36
N GLU A 86 -12.14 7.39 -11.69
CA GLU A 86 -13.49 7.96 -11.72
C GLU A 86 -13.53 9.33 -11.00
N GLU A 87 -14.29 10.28 -11.55
CA GLU A 87 -14.57 11.53 -10.85
C GLU A 87 -15.52 11.33 -9.65
N TYR A 88 -15.27 12.07 -8.57
CA TYR A 88 -16.15 12.12 -7.39
C TYR A 88 -16.49 13.57 -7.01
N PRO A 89 -17.31 14.29 -7.81
CA PRO A 89 -17.51 15.73 -7.67
C PRO A 89 -18.08 16.19 -6.32
N TRP A 90 -18.79 15.31 -5.61
CA TRP A 90 -19.41 15.62 -4.32
C TRP A 90 -18.40 15.77 -3.19
N GLY A 91 -17.23 15.14 -3.30
CA GLY A 91 -16.16 15.15 -2.31
C GLY A 91 -14.92 15.91 -2.77
N ALA A 92 -14.93 16.42 -4.00
CA ALA A 92 -13.80 17.10 -4.59
C ALA A 92 -13.55 18.47 -3.95
N ASP A 93 -12.28 18.88 -3.90
CA ASP A 93 -11.89 20.25 -3.59
C ASP A 93 -11.84 21.12 -4.86
N ASP A 94 -11.26 22.32 -4.74
CA ASP A 94 -11.15 23.29 -5.84
C ASP A 94 -10.31 22.77 -7.03
N THR A 95 -9.57 21.68 -6.87
CA THR A 95 -8.82 21.02 -7.95
C THR A 95 -9.64 20.05 -8.77
N GLY A 96 -10.83 19.67 -8.29
CA GLY A 96 -11.66 18.62 -8.90
C GLY A 96 -11.36 17.21 -8.40
N TYR A 97 -10.34 17.03 -7.54
CA TYR A 97 -9.99 15.75 -6.93
C TYR A 97 -10.48 15.66 -5.49
N LEU A 98 -10.68 14.44 -5.01
CA LEU A 98 -10.80 14.20 -3.57
C LEU A 98 -9.52 14.71 -2.88
N PRO A 99 -9.61 15.51 -1.80
CA PRO A 99 -8.45 16.18 -1.21
C PRO A 99 -7.30 15.23 -0.86
N TRP A 100 -7.62 14.04 -0.36
CA TRP A 100 -6.64 13.03 0.02
C TRP A 100 -5.97 12.32 -1.17
N ILE A 101 -6.64 12.26 -2.33
CA ILE A 101 -6.04 11.75 -3.56
C ILE A 101 -5.05 12.79 -4.09
N HIS A 102 -5.50 14.05 -4.17
CA HIS A 102 -4.67 15.16 -4.62
C HIS A 102 -3.39 15.29 -3.78
N GLU A 103 -3.54 15.36 -2.45
CA GLU A 103 -2.41 15.47 -1.52
C GLU A 103 -1.43 14.30 -1.65
N ALA A 104 -1.94 13.06 -1.73
CA ALA A 104 -1.08 11.88 -1.80
C ALA A 104 -0.28 11.80 -3.11
N VAL A 105 -0.88 12.17 -4.25
CA VAL A 105 -0.19 12.19 -5.55
C VAL A 105 0.85 13.33 -5.60
N GLU A 106 0.51 14.52 -5.09
CA GLU A 106 1.46 15.64 -5.00
C GLU A 106 2.63 15.32 -4.07
N GLU A 107 2.40 14.63 -2.94
CA GLU A 107 3.45 14.28 -1.97
C GLU A 107 4.54 13.39 -2.59
N VAL A 108 4.14 12.45 -3.46
CA VAL A 108 5.09 11.58 -4.18
C VAL A 108 5.65 12.22 -5.45
N GLY A 109 5.10 13.37 -5.87
CA GLY A 109 5.57 14.15 -7.01
C GLY A 109 5.15 13.59 -8.37
N ASP A 110 4.09 12.80 -8.40
CA ASP A 110 3.53 12.22 -9.63
C ASP A 110 2.55 13.20 -10.30
N GLU A 111 2.16 12.88 -11.54
CA GLU A 111 1.10 13.59 -12.25
C GLU A 111 -0.27 13.15 -11.74
N LEU A 112 -1.21 14.08 -11.62
CA LEU A 112 -2.58 13.75 -11.25
C LEU A 112 -3.24 12.87 -12.32
N PRO A 113 -3.92 11.78 -11.92
CA PRO A 113 -4.57 10.87 -12.87
C PRO A 113 -5.69 11.56 -13.65
N GLU A 114 -5.86 11.21 -14.92
CA GLU A 114 -6.99 11.73 -15.69
C GLU A 114 -8.33 11.28 -15.07
N GLN A 115 -9.29 12.20 -14.97
CA GLN A 115 -10.63 11.88 -14.48
C GLN A 115 -11.60 11.60 -15.63
N PHE A 116 -12.43 10.58 -15.47
CA PHE A 116 -13.50 10.25 -16.40
C PHE A 116 -14.83 10.02 -15.68
N THR A 117 -15.94 10.10 -16.43
CA THR A 117 -17.28 9.80 -15.89
C THR A 117 -17.38 8.31 -15.54
N GLY A 118 -17.65 8.02 -14.26
CA GLY A 118 -17.75 6.67 -13.71
C GLY A 118 -19.17 6.14 -13.51
N GLY A 119 -19.28 5.03 -12.78
CA GLY A 119 -20.57 4.51 -12.31
C GLY A 119 -21.49 3.97 -13.41
N THR A 120 -22.77 4.38 -13.43
CA THR A 120 -23.76 3.82 -14.38
C THR A 120 -23.63 4.34 -15.81
N GLU A 121 -22.89 5.43 -16.00
CA GLU A 121 -22.65 6.08 -17.30
C GLU A 121 -21.15 6.11 -17.61
N LEU A 122 -20.50 4.96 -17.42
CA LEU A 122 -19.06 4.82 -17.57
C LEU A 122 -18.58 5.24 -18.97
N ASP A 123 -17.64 6.19 -19.01
CA ASP A 123 -17.03 6.65 -20.26
C ASP A 123 -15.96 5.65 -20.73
N ILE A 124 -16.40 4.66 -21.51
CA ILE A 124 -15.54 3.60 -22.02
C ILE A 124 -14.47 4.14 -22.99
N GLU A 125 -14.79 5.14 -23.80
CA GLU A 125 -13.85 5.68 -24.78
C GLU A 125 -12.70 6.40 -24.07
N ALA A 126 -13.00 7.19 -23.03
CA ALA A 126 -11.97 7.81 -22.19
C ALA A 126 -11.05 6.76 -21.54
N ILE A 127 -11.60 5.64 -21.06
CA ILE A 127 -10.80 4.55 -20.48
C ILE A 127 -9.92 3.88 -21.53
N VAL A 128 -10.42 3.69 -22.76
CA VAL A 128 -9.64 3.08 -23.85
C VAL A 128 -8.49 4.00 -24.30
N ASP A 129 -8.73 5.32 -24.38
CA ASP A 129 -7.72 6.31 -24.75
C ASP A 129 -6.56 6.37 -23.73
N LEU A 130 -6.80 5.96 -22.48
CA LEU A 130 -5.77 5.80 -21.45
C LEU A 130 -4.90 4.55 -21.64
N GLU A 131 -5.22 3.65 -22.57
CA GLU A 131 -4.48 2.42 -22.85
C GLU A 131 -4.08 1.63 -21.56
N PRO A 132 -5.03 1.30 -20.66
CA PRO A 132 -4.70 0.59 -19.42
C PRO A 132 -4.32 -0.87 -19.68
N ASP A 133 -3.41 -1.40 -18.87
CA ASP A 133 -3.07 -2.83 -18.83
C ASP A 133 -3.79 -3.57 -17.70
N VAL A 134 -4.24 -2.85 -16.66
CA VAL A 134 -5.10 -3.37 -15.59
C VAL A 134 -6.16 -2.34 -15.21
N ILE A 135 -7.38 -2.84 -14.96
CA ILE A 135 -8.48 -2.05 -14.37
C ILE A 135 -8.85 -2.65 -13.01
N LEU A 136 -8.68 -1.90 -11.93
CA LEU A 136 -9.11 -2.29 -10.58
C LEU A 136 -10.57 -1.85 -10.37
N ALA A 137 -11.49 -2.81 -10.28
CA ALA A 137 -12.93 -2.56 -10.23
C ALA A 137 -13.68 -3.58 -9.33
N PRO A 138 -13.59 -3.45 -7.99
CA PRO A 138 -14.19 -4.38 -7.01
C PRO A 138 -15.72 -4.27 -6.88
#